data_AF-A0A532T6U2-F1
#
_entry.id   AF-A0A532T6U2-F1
#
_cell.length_a   1.000
_cell.length_b   1.000
_cell.length_c   1.000
_cell.angle_alpha   90.00
_cell.angle_beta   90.00
_cell.angle_gamma   90.00
#
_symmetry.space_group_name_H-M   'P 1'
#
loop_
_entity.id
_entity.type
_entity.pdbx_description
1 polymer ?
#
loop_
_entity_poly.entity_id
_entity_poly.type
_entity_poly.pdbx_seq_one_letter_code
_entity_poly.pdbx_strand_id
1 'polypeptide(L)'
;MEKKVKIKTIQKLKFEGISMTLQKIYRTYEQMCLDKLKEIGRSSVAEWSMAMGYSSSNALIKVIKRIQKTMPEKLKIHNNRKPRLYEAVLEI
;
A
#
# COMPACT_ATOMS: atom_id res chain seq x y z
N MET A 1 -40.44 23.14 0.11
CA MET A 1 -39.05 23.68 0.05
C MET A 1 -37.98 22.57 0.10
N GLU A 2 -38.16 21.43 -0.58
CA GLU A 2 -37.34 20.22 -0.32
C GLU A 2 -36.31 19.84 -1.41
N LYS A 3 -36.35 20.48 -2.59
CA LYS A 3 -35.51 20.04 -3.73
C LYS A 3 -34.02 20.38 -3.58
N LYS A 4 -33.66 21.46 -2.88
CA LYS A 4 -32.25 21.91 -2.77
C LYS A 4 -31.39 21.05 -1.84
N VAL A 5 -31.99 20.41 -0.83
CA VAL A 5 -31.25 19.61 0.17
C VAL A 5 -30.80 18.28 -0.44
N LYS A 6 -31.69 17.56 -1.13
CA LYS A 6 -31.34 16.28 -1.79
C LYS A 6 -30.24 16.41 -2.85
N ILE A 7 -30.25 17.49 -3.62
CA ILE A 7 -29.27 17.72 -4.70
C ILE A 7 -27.86 17.92 -4.13
N LYS A 8 -27.70 18.68 -3.03
CA LYS A 8 -26.40 18.86 -2.37
C LYS A 8 -25.86 17.54 -1.83
N THR A 9 -26.71 16.70 -1.25
CA THR A 9 -26.31 15.39 -0.72
C THR A 9 -25.89 14.43 -1.83
N ILE A 10 -26.62 14.40 -2.95
CA ILE A 10 -26.28 13.55 -4.11
C ILE A 10 -24.97 14.00 -4.78
N GLN A 11 -24.74 15.32 -4.87
CA GLN A 11 -23.47 15.86 -5.38
C GLN A 11 -22.30 15.51 -4.46
N LYS A 12 -22.49 15.62 -3.13
CA LYS A 12 -21.48 15.23 -2.14
C LYS A 12 -21.13 13.74 -2.20
N LEU A 13 -22.13 12.86 -2.27
CA LEU A 13 -21.94 11.41 -2.39
C LEU A 13 -21.23 11.02 -3.70
N LYS A 14 -21.55 11.68 -4.83
CA LYS A 14 -20.82 11.48 -6.09
C LYS A 14 -19.36 11.96 -5.99
N PHE A 15 -19.10 13.09 -5.34
CA PHE A 15 -17.77 13.64 -5.18
C PHE A 15 -16.88 12.78 -4.27
N GLU A 16 -17.43 12.26 -3.17
CA GLU A 16 -16.76 11.30 -2.28
C GLU A 16 -16.47 9.97 -2.99
N GLY A 17 -17.42 9.44 -3.76
CA GLY A 17 -17.22 8.26 -4.59
C GLY A 17 -16.13 8.43 -5.66
N ILE A 18 -16.08 9.59 -6.31
CA ILE A 18 -15.05 9.93 -7.32
C ILE A 18 -13.67 10.07 -6.68
N SER A 19 -13.58 10.67 -5.49
CA SER A 19 -12.32 10.82 -4.73
C SER A 19 -11.71 9.46 -4.35
N MET A 20 -12.52 8.52 -3.88
CA MET A 20 -12.05 7.15 -3.59
C MET A 20 -11.61 6.39 -4.86
N THR A 21 -12.30 6.60 -6.00
CA THR A 21 -11.90 5.97 -7.27
C THR A 21 -10.63 6.57 -7.86
N LEU A 22 -10.40 7.89 -7.71
CA LEU A 22 -9.19 8.57 -8.19
C LEU A 22 -7.93 8.19 -7.39
N GLN A 23 -8.04 8.02 -6.07
CA GLN A 23 -6.95 7.45 -5.26
C GLN A 23 -6.57 6.04 -5.73
N LYS A 24 -7.55 5.27 -6.24
CA LYS A 24 -7.35 3.93 -6.80
C LYS A 24 -6.60 3.95 -8.15
N ILE A 25 -6.64 5.07 -8.88
CA ILE A 25 -6.08 5.20 -10.24
C ILE A 25 -4.59 5.56 -10.25
N TYR A 26 -4.04 6.12 -9.16
CA TYR A 26 -2.61 6.40 -9.00
C TYR A 26 -2.02 5.68 -7.79
N ARG A 27 -2.01 4.34 -7.80
CA ARG A 27 -1.22 3.58 -6.82
C ARG A 27 0.27 3.79 -7.11
N THR A 28 1.00 4.30 -6.12
CA THR A 28 2.46 4.33 -6.18
C THR A 28 3.01 2.91 -6.21
N TYR A 29 4.19 2.73 -6.79
CA TYR A 29 4.84 1.43 -6.84
C TYR A 29 5.07 0.85 -5.43
N GLU A 30 5.39 1.72 -4.48
CA GLU A 30 5.49 1.43 -3.05
C GLU A 30 4.21 0.80 -2.50
N GLN A 31 3.05 1.34 -2.87
CA GLN A 31 1.75 0.82 -2.42
C GLN A 31 1.46 -0.56 -3.03
N MET A 32 1.80 -0.78 -4.30
CA MET A 32 1.69 -2.11 -4.92
C MET A 32 2.58 -3.15 -4.22
N CYS A 33 3.81 -2.77 -3.87
CA CYS A 33 4.70 -3.62 -3.10
C CYS A 33 4.12 -3.96 -1.72
N LEU A 34 3.56 -2.97 -1.01
CA LEU A 34 2.91 -3.18 0.28
C LEU A 34 1.66 -4.06 0.17
N ASP A 35 0.84 -3.87 -0.86
CA ASP A 35 -0.34 -4.70 -1.13
C ASP A 35 0.07 -6.16 -1.38
N LYS A 36 1.14 -6.38 -2.15
CA LYS A 36 1.67 -7.73 -2.38
C LYS A 36 2.25 -8.34 -1.11
N LEU A 37 2.94 -7.55 -0.29
CA LEU A 37 3.43 -8.00 1.01
C LEU A 37 2.29 -8.37 1.96
N LYS A 38 1.18 -7.65 1.91
CA LYS A 38 -0.06 -7.99 2.64
C LYS A 38 -0.66 -9.30 2.15
N GLU A 39 -0.62 -9.56 0.85
CA GLU A 39 -1.12 -10.81 0.24
C GLU A 39 -0.28 -12.03 0.67
N ILE A 40 1.05 -11.93 0.62
CA ILE A 40 1.97 -13.05 0.96
C ILE A 40 2.25 -13.16 2.47
N GLY A 41 1.91 -12.13 3.24
CA GLY A 41 2.21 -12.04 4.67
C GLY A 41 3.69 -11.83 4.97
N ARG A 42 4.13 -12.29 6.15
CA ARG A 42 5.50 -12.07 6.64
C ARG A 42 6.52 -12.79 5.75
N SER A 43 7.36 -12.02 5.08
CA SER A 43 8.30 -12.54 4.07
C SER A 43 9.68 -11.88 4.14
N SER A 44 10.71 -12.58 3.68
CA SER A 44 12.03 -11.99 3.45
C SER A 44 12.04 -11.11 2.20
N VAL A 45 13.08 -10.29 2.02
CA VAL A 45 13.24 -9.49 0.78
C VAL A 45 13.32 -10.38 -0.46
N ALA A 46 13.96 -11.55 -0.36
CA ALA A 46 14.09 -12.46 -1.50
C ALA A 46 12.72 -13.01 -1.91
N GLU A 47 11.93 -13.50 -0.95
CA GLU A 47 10.59 -14.03 -1.21
C GLU A 47 9.65 -12.95 -1.72
N TRP A 48 9.67 -11.77 -1.10
CA TRP A 48 8.86 -10.63 -1.54
C TRP A 48 9.26 -10.17 -2.96
N SER A 49 10.55 -10.17 -3.27
CA SER A 49 11.05 -9.84 -4.61
C SER A 49 10.56 -10.84 -5.65
N MET A 50 10.64 -12.14 -5.35
CA MET A 50 10.16 -13.19 -6.24
C MET A 50 8.63 -13.11 -6.43
N ALA A 51 7.88 -12.82 -5.37
CA ALA A 51 6.43 -12.63 -5.44
C ALA A 51 6.01 -11.42 -6.28
N MET A 52 6.88 -10.41 -6.40
CA MET A 52 6.71 -9.27 -7.30
C MET A 52 7.17 -9.55 -8.75
N GLY A 53 7.72 -10.73 -9.03
CA GLY A 53 8.25 -11.12 -10.35
C GLY A 53 9.66 -10.62 -10.64
N TYR A 54 10.39 -10.15 -9.63
CA TYR A 54 11.78 -9.70 -9.80
C TYR A 54 12.78 -10.86 -9.71
N SER A 55 13.76 -10.86 -10.62
CA SER A 55 14.90 -11.80 -10.60
C SER A 55 15.92 -11.50 -9.49
N SER A 56 15.94 -10.28 -8.95
CA SER A 56 16.90 -9.85 -7.93
C SER A 56 16.27 -8.96 -6.87
N SER A 57 16.65 -9.19 -5.61
CA SER A 57 16.24 -8.39 -4.45
C SER A 57 16.70 -6.94 -4.49
N ASN A 58 17.68 -6.58 -5.31
CA ASN A 58 18.25 -5.22 -5.34
C ASN A 58 17.24 -4.14 -5.72
N ALA A 59 16.31 -4.45 -6.63
CA ALA A 59 15.24 -3.54 -7.01
C ALA A 59 14.32 -3.27 -5.82
N LEU A 60 13.90 -4.33 -5.14
CA LEU A 60 13.00 -4.24 -3.99
C LEU A 60 13.66 -3.53 -2.80
N ILE A 61 14.96 -3.71 -2.56
CA ILE A 61 15.68 -3.00 -1.48
C ILE A 61 15.55 -1.48 -1.62
N LYS A 62 15.62 -0.95 -2.85
CA LYS A 62 15.45 0.50 -3.10
C LYS A 62 14.04 0.95 -2.72
N VAL A 63 13.03 0.15 -3.06
CA VAL A 63 11.62 0.43 -2.71
C VAL A 63 11.42 0.37 -1.20
N ILE A 64 11.97 -0.64 -0.51
CA ILE A 64 11.91 -0.76 0.94
C ILE A 64 12.49 0.48 1.63
N LYS A 65 13.64 0.98 1.17
CA LYS A 65 14.24 2.21 1.70
C LYS A 65 13.35 3.43 1.48
N ARG A 66 12.65 3.52 0.35
CA ARG A 66 11.70 4.61 0.07
C ARG A 66 10.48 4.50 0.98
N ILE A 67 9.89 3.32 1.13
CA ILE A 67 8.77 3.06 2.05
C ILE A 67 9.15 3.45 3.48
N GLN A 68 10.31 3.03 3.97
CA GLN A 68 10.80 3.41 5.31
C GLN A 68 10.94 4.93 5.49
N LYS A 69 11.23 5.67 4.41
CA LYS A 69 11.37 7.13 4.43
C LYS A 69 10.02 7.85 4.35
N THR A 70 9.09 7.36 3.54
CA THR A 70 7.84 8.06 3.23
C THR A 70 6.63 7.58 4.04
N MET A 71 6.60 6.29 4.39
CA MET A 71 5.48 5.60 5.06
C MET A 71 6.02 4.55 6.06
N PRO A 72 6.87 4.93 7.04
CA PRO A 72 7.46 3.99 7.98
C PRO A 72 6.42 3.18 8.77
N GLU A 73 5.26 3.76 9.06
CA GLU A 73 4.15 3.15 9.79
C GLU A 73 3.50 1.96 9.05
N LYS A 74 3.65 1.89 7.73
CA LYS A 74 3.05 0.83 6.90
C LYS A 74 3.90 -0.43 6.79
N LEU A 75 5.13 -0.42 7.28
CA LEU A 75 6.09 -1.51 7.13
C LEU A 75 6.70 -1.92 8.47
N LYS A 76 6.31 -3.11 8.96
CA LYS A 76 6.90 -3.71 10.15
C LYS A 76 8.12 -4.54 9.78
N ILE A 77 9.23 -4.30 10.48
CA ILE A 77 10.50 -4.99 10.28
C ILE A 77 10.79 -5.86 11.49
N HIS A 78 10.95 -7.16 11.27
CA HIS A 78 11.26 -8.12 12.31
C HIS A 78 12.76 -8.41 12.34
N ASN A 79 13.45 -7.90 13.36
CA ASN A 79 14.92 -7.98 13.47
C ASN A 79 15.43 -9.23 14.22
N ASN A 80 14.54 -10.14 14.63
CA ASN A 80 14.90 -11.23 15.55
C ASN A 80 15.82 -12.30 14.95
N ARG A 81 15.92 -12.43 13.62
CA ARG A 81 16.83 -13.38 12.96
C ARG A 81 17.16 -12.94 11.53
N LYS A 82 18.30 -13.38 10.99
CA LYS A 82 18.60 -13.29 9.56
C LYS A 82 17.97 -14.49 8.82
N PRO A 83 17.40 -14.31 7.61
CA PRO A 83 17.21 -13.04 6.90
C PRO A 83 16.15 -12.15 7.57
N ARG A 84 16.28 -10.81 7.42
CA ARG A 84 15.29 -9.85 7.92
C ARG A 84 13.93 -10.11 7.26
N LEU A 85 12.89 -10.16 8.09
CA LEU A 85 11.52 -10.39 7.64
C LEU A 85 10.71 -9.10 7.72
N TYR A 86 9.80 -8.93 6.77
CA TYR A 86 8.99 -7.75 6.58
C TYR A 86 7.52 -8.15 6.57
N GLU A 87 6.67 -7.27 7.07
CA GLU A 87 5.22 -7.46 7.12
C GLU A 87 4.55 -6.10 6.90
N ALA A 88 3.49 -6.08 6.08
CA ALA A 88 2.69 -4.89 5.88
C ALA A 88 1.77 -4.67 7.09
N VAL A 89 1.75 -3.46 7.65
CA VAL A 89 0.84 -3.13 8.75
C VAL A 89 -0.55 -2.90 8.18
N LEU A 90 -1.53 -3.65 8.67
CA LEU A 90 -2.93 -3.47 8.30
C LEU A 90 -3.43 -2.15 8.91
N GLU A 91 -3.87 -1.21 8.06
CA GLU A 91 -4.74 -0.13 8.51
C GLU A 91 -6.05 -0.79 8.99
N ILE A 92 -6.33 -0.67 10.30
CA ILE A 92 -7.57 -1.10 10.96
C ILE A 92 -8.65 -0.05 10.71
#